data_AF-A0A5D0QD37-F1
#
_entry.id   AF-A0A5D0QD37-F1
#
_cell.length_a   1.000
_cell.length_b   1.000
_cell.length_c   1.000
_cell.angle_alpha   90.00
_cell.angle_beta   90.00
_cell.angle_gamma   90.00
#
_symmetry.space_group_name_H-M   'P 1'
#
loop_
_entity.id
_entity.type
_entity.pdbx_description
1 polymer ?
#
loop_
_entity_poly.entity_id
_entity_poly.type
_entity_poly.pdbx_seq_one_letter_code
_entity_poly.pdbx_strand_id
1 'polypeptide(L)'
;MAPAIRHADLVAELRTVRERGLLRLRHTPLPALTAAAAALGSPVDAELAPSSIASLLDHVVNGMGDGTLATACAYTFGVIAGTRDWPAQSRRRRASEVYAVSPERFRKHHERMIIEYAAEEILRLCGGQARLPTDEGLPLGTRRRLSLGPPGRERHVTVCRMPVQALRDMDILVSSENVYLEMSKTFKSSLSASLRSAAARRNDVGELIDDVLQRELHDWSRAHGREGLAVAPGTVVATSSGELARTGIRRIYHAATAIPRTHTNDYDVEPTGVVRAVGNAFHLAGQERDRFAPPLRSICFPLFGAGRGGLDPGTSFAYLWAGLEPQLSDGWEVYLLTRSTASCAAVLRSLTDLGARPE
;
A
#
# COMPACT_ATOMS: atom_id res chain seq x y z
N MET A 1 -8.93 30.83 -17.46
CA MET A 1 -8.76 29.63 -16.61
C MET A 1 -7.92 28.63 -17.38
N ALA A 2 -6.73 28.27 -16.89
CA ALA A 2 -5.96 27.20 -17.51
C ALA A 2 -6.76 25.88 -17.38
N PRO A 3 -6.78 25.02 -18.42
CA PRO A 3 -7.45 23.73 -18.34
C PRO A 3 -6.87 22.91 -17.18
N ALA A 4 -7.73 22.25 -16.41
CA ALA A 4 -7.30 21.40 -15.31
C ALA A 4 -6.47 20.22 -15.85
N ILE A 5 -5.23 20.08 -15.36
CA ILE A 5 -4.34 18.98 -15.73
C ILE A 5 -4.91 17.70 -15.14
N ARG A 6 -5.25 16.71 -15.98
CA ARG A 6 -5.81 15.43 -15.52
C ARG A 6 -4.72 14.38 -15.44
N HIS A 7 -4.76 13.55 -14.41
CA HIS A 7 -3.84 12.43 -14.22
C HIS A 7 -3.75 11.50 -15.45
N ALA A 8 -4.89 11.18 -16.08
CA ALA A 8 -4.91 10.31 -17.25
C ALA A 8 -4.13 10.88 -18.46
N ASP A 9 -4.16 12.20 -18.63
CA ASP A 9 -3.45 12.88 -19.72
C ASP A 9 -1.92 12.85 -19.45
N LEU A 10 -1.51 13.11 -18.21
CA LEU A 10 -0.11 12.98 -17.79
C LEU A 10 0.44 11.56 -17.97
N VAL A 11 -0.33 10.53 -17.60
CA VAL A 11 0.08 9.13 -17.80
C VAL A 11 0.29 8.80 -19.28
N ALA A 12 -0.59 9.29 -20.17
CA ALA A 12 -0.47 9.08 -21.61
C ALA A 12 0.77 9.78 -22.19
N GLU A 13 1.01 11.02 -21.77
CA GLU A 13 2.16 11.81 -22.21
C GLU A 13 3.48 11.26 -21.67
N LEU A 14 3.53 10.83 -20.41
CA LEU A 14 4.71 10.19 -19.82
C LEU A 14 5.04 8.85 -20.49
N ARG A 15 4.05 8.07 -20.94
CA ARG A 15 4.30 6.89 -21.79
C ARG A 15 5.01 7.30 -23.08
N THR A 16 4.55 8.39 -23.70
CA THR A 16 5.15 8.93 -24.91
C THR A 16 6.60 9.37 -24.66
N VAL A 17 6.88 10.04 -23.54
CA VAL A 17 8.24 10.40 -23.13
C VAL A 17 9.10 9.16 -22.89
N ARG A 18 8.57 8.15 -22.19
CA ARG A 18 9.25 6.88 -21.92
C ARG A 18 9.63 6.14 -23.21
N GLU A 19 8.78 6.17 -24.22
CA GLU A 19 9.01 5.51 -25.52
C GLU A 19 9.97 6.28 -26.42
N ARG A 20 9.79 7.60 -26.54
CA ARG A 20 10.58 8.45 -27.46
C ARG A 20 11.92 8.89 -26.87
N GLY A 21 12.00 9.06 -25.55
CA GLY A 21 13.13 9.66 -24.84
C GLY A 21 13.18 11.19 -24.97
N LEU A 22 13.90 11.83 -24.04
CA LEU A 22 13.93 13.30 -23.88
C LEU A 22 14.46 14.04 -25.12
N LEU A 23 15.41 13.45 -25.87
CA LEU A 23 16.00 14.09 -27.05
C LEU A 23 15.05 14.17 -28.26
N ARG A 24 13.99 13.35 -28.29
CA ARG A 24 13.07 13.23 -29.44
C ARG A 24 11.71 13.91 -29.20
N LEU A 25 11.62 14.81 -28.21
CA LEU A 25 10.36 15.45 -27.83
C LEU A 25 9.99 16.71 -28.65
N ARG A 26 10.94 17.31 -29.39
CA ARG A 26 10.75 18.61 -30.10
C ARG A 26 9.52 18.70 -31.00
N HIS A 27 9.07 17.59 -31.56
CA HIS A 27 7.89 17.53 -32.45
C HIS A 27 6.75 16.68 -31.89
N THR A 28 6.73 16.48 -30.57
CA THR A 28 5.72 15.69 -29.88
C THR A 28 4.87 16.61 -29.01
N PRO A 29 3.57 16.76 -29.28
CA PRO A 29 2.70 17.57 -28.43
C PRO A 29 2.52 16.87 -27.08
N LEU A 30 2.86 17.57 -26.00
CA LEU A 30 2.71 17.10 -24.61
C LEU A 30 2.04 18.21 -23.77
N PRO A 31 0.79 18.62 -24.13
CA PRO A 31 0.14 19.77 -23.53
C PRO A 31 -0.05 19.66 -22.00
N ALA A 32 -0.28 18.47 -21.45
CA ALA A 32 -0.42 18.29 -20.00
C ALA A 32 0.91 18.49 -19.26
N LEU A 33 2.01 17.95 -19.77
CA LEU A 33 3.35 18.13 -19.22
C LEU A 33 3.86 19.57 -19.41
N THR A 34 3.55 20.20 -20.54
CA THR A 34 3.83 21.62 -20.76
C THR A 34 3.05 22.50 -19.78
N ALA A 35 1.75 22.25 -19.60
CA ALA A 35 0.94 22.97 -18.61
C ALA A 35 1.46 22.78 -17.17
N ALA A 36 1.91 21.57 -16.83
CA ALA A 36 2.52 21.29 -15.52
C ALA A 36 3.84 22.04 -15.32
N ALA A 37 4.74 22.01 -16.30
CA ALA A 37 5.99 22.77 -16.24
C ALA A 37 5.72 24.28 -16.08
N ALA A 38 4.71 24.81 -16.79
CA ALA A 38 4.27 26.19 -16.66
C ALA A 38 3.72 26.52 -15.26
N ALA A 39 2.90 25.64 -14.69
CA ALA A 39 2.34 25.81 -13.35
C ALA A 39 3.42 25.85 -12.26
N LEU A 40 4.57 25.19 -12.49
CA LEU A 40 5.74 25.22 -11.63
C LEU A 40 6.74 26.34 -11.96
N GLY A 41 6.35 27.30 -12.82
CA GLY A 41 7.17 28.47 -13.15
C GLY A 41 8.29 28.22 -14.16
N SER A 42 8.30 27.09 -14.87
CA SER A 42 9.26 26.88 -15.96
C SER A 42 8.86 27.65 -17.22
N PRO A 43 9.81 28.23 -17.97
CA PRO A 43 9.51 28.89 -19.23
C PRO A 43 8.95 27.88 -20.23
N VAL A 44 7.82 28.22 -20.85
CA VAL A 44 7.12 27.37 -21.82
C VAL A 44 6.88 28.17 -23.09
N ASP A 45 7.93 28.33 -23.88
CA ASP A 45 7.79 28.55 -25.32
C ASP A 45 7.91 27.20 -26.06
N ALA A 46 7.53 27.18 -27.35
CA ALA A 46 7.55 25.96 -28.14
C ALA A 46 8.98 25.38 -28.34
N GLU A 47 10.03 26.18 -28.21
CA GLU A 47 11.43 25.77 -28.39
C GLU A 47 12.04 25.21 -27.09
N LEU A 48 11.61 25.71 -25.94
CA LEU A 48 12.07 25.38 -24.59
C LEU A 48 11.24 24.26 -23.95
N ALA A 49 10.03 23.97 -24.45
CA ALA A 49 9.16 22.94 -23.90
C ALA A 49 9.85 21.58 -23.63
N PRO A 50 10.70 21.03 -24.52
CA PRO A 50 11.44 19.79 -24.24
C PRO A 50 12.39 19.90 -23.05
N SER A 51 13.08 21.03 -22.90
CA SER A 51 14.00 21.29 -21.78
C SER A 51 13.23 21.49 -20.48
N SER A 52 12.09 22.18 -20.52
CA SER A 52 11.22 22.39 -19.37
C SER A 52 10.56 21.09 -18.89
N ILE A 53 10.21 20.18 -19.81
CA ILE A 53 9.74 18.83 -19.48
C ILE A 53 10.87 17.99 -18.87
N ALA A 54 12.10 18.08 -19.39
CA ALA A 54 13.24 17.40 -18.81
C ALA A 54 13.54 17.89 -17.38
N SER A 55 13.51 19.21 -17.15
CA SER A 55 13.68 19.81 -15.83
C SER A 55 12.55 19.46 -14.87
N LEU A 56 11.30 19.40 -15.35
CA LEU A 56 10.16 18.92 -14.57
C LEU A 56 10.38 17.48 -14.10
N LEU A 57 10.82 16.59 -14.99
CA LEU A 57 11.07 15.18 -14.65
C LEU A 57 12.25 15.02 -13.70
N ASP A 58 13.30 15.82 -13.87
CA ASP A 58 14.43 15.85 -12.94
C ASP A 58 13.98 16.30 -11.54
N HIS A 59 13.18 17.37 -11.47
CA HIS A 59 12.60 17.86 -10.22
C HIS A 59 11.69 16.83 -9.54
N VAL A 60 10.84 16.16 -10.32
CA VAL A 60 9.97 15.07 -9.87
C VAL A 60 10.78 13.91 -9.29
N VAL A 61 11.82 13.45 -10.00
CA VAL A 61 12.69 12.37 -9.55
C VAL A 61 13.44 12.75 -8.26
N ASN A 62 13.97 13.97 -8.18
CA ASN A 62 14.65 14.46 -6.98
C ASN A 62 13.69 14.59 -5.77
N GLY A 63 12.41 14.86 -6.02
CA GLY A 63 11.35 14.90 -5.00
C GLY A 63 10.93 13.53 -4.45
N MET A 64 11.27 12.43 -5.13
CA MET A 64 10.87 11.07 -4.69
C MET A 64 11.70 10.53 -3.51
N GLY A 65 12.74 11.24 -3.09
CA GLY A 65 13.69 10.80 -2.06
C GLY A 65 14.62 9.67 -2.51
N ASP A 66 15.47 9.18 -1.60
CA ASP A 66 16.43 8.12 -1.91
C ASP A 66 15.76 6.74 -1.96
N GLY A 67 15.98 5.97 -3.03
CA GLY A 67 15.48 4.60 -3.12
C GLY A 67 15.42 4.00 -4.52
N THR A 68 14.99 2.74 -4.57
CA THR A 68 14.86 1.96 -5.82
C THR A 68 13.82 2.54 -6.77
N LEU A 69 12.74 3.16 -6.26
CA LEU A 69 11.72 3.82 -7.07
C LEU A 69 12.26 5.06 -7.79
N ALA A 70 12.88 5.98 -7.06
CA ALA A 70 13.49 7.18 -7.63
C ALA A 70 14.55 6.81 -8.67
N THR A 71 15.43 5.86 -8.33
CA THR A 71 16.48 5.36 -9.24
C THR A 71 15.91 4.72 -10.50
N ALA A 72 14.90 3.86 -10.38
CA ALA A 72 14.27 3.21 -11.53
C ALA A 72 13.47 4.20 -12.39
N CYS A 73 12.80 5.18 -11.77
CA CYS A 73 12.12 6.29 -12.45
C CYS A 73 13.13 7.12 -13.26
N ALA A 74 14.26 7.44 -12.65
CA ALA A 74 15.33 8.22 -13.26
C ALA A 74 15.91 7.53 -14.51
N TYR A 75 16.18 6.22 -14.44
CA TYR A 75 16.58 5.43 -15.61
C TYR A 75 15.46 5.29 -16.65
N THR A 76 14.20 5.16 -16.23
CA THR A 76 13.06 4.99 -17.15
C THR A 76 12.90 6.20 -18.08
N PHE A 77 12.96 7.41 -17.51
CA PHE A 77 12.84 8.66 -18.27
C PHE A 77 14.17 9.19 -18.82
N GLY A 78 15.31 8.62 -18.40
CA GLY A 78 16.63 9.00 -18.88
C GLY A 78 17.09 10.36 -18.35
N VAL A 79 16.68 10.73 -17.13
CA VAL A 79 17.10 11.99 -16.49
C VAL A 79 18.50 11.89 -15.87
N ILE A 80 18.96 10.67 -15.57
CA ILE A 80 20.34 10.43 -15.10
C ILE A 80 21.34 10.92 -16.15
N ALA A 81 22.38 11.62 -15.69
CA ALA A 81 23.47 12.09 -16.54
C ALA A 81 24.06 10.95 -17.39
N GLY A 82 24.22 11.18 -18.69
CA GLY A 82 24.73 10.18 -19.63
C GLY A 82 23.73 9.10 -20.08
N THR A 83 22.43 9.21 -19.71
CA THR A 83 21.39 8.25 -20.13
C THR A 83 20.33 8.84 -21.08
N ARG A 84 20.42 10.14 -21.39
CA ARG A 84 19.43 10.89 -22.19
C ARG A 84 19.31 10.39 -23.63
N ASP A 85 20.42 9.92 -24.20
CA ASP A 85 20.56 9.40 -25.57
C ASP A 85 20.29 7.89 -25.66
N TRP A 86 20.15 7.20 -24.53
CA TRP A 86 19.94 5.76 -24.52
C TRP A 86 18.62 5.39 -25.21
N PRO A 87 18.56 4.29 -25.97
CA PRO A 87 17.32 3.75 -26.48
C PRO A 87 16.34 3.37 -25.34
N ALA A 88 15.04 3.44 -25.60
CA ALA A 88 14.02 3.12 -24.60
C ALA A 88 14.11 1.68 -24.07
N GLN A 89 14.65 0.75 -24.85
CA GLN A 89 14.89 -0.63 -24.41
C GLN A 89 16.06 -0.73 -23.42
N SER A 90 17.15 0.01 -23.65
CA SER A 90 18.31 0.06 -22.76
C SER A 90 17.97 0.71 -21.42
N ARG A 91 17.20 1.82 -21.46
CA ARG A 91 16.65 2.46 -20.25
C ARG A 91 15.80 1.51 -19.42
N ARG A 92 14.87 0.77 -20.07
CA ARG A 92 14.04 -0.24 -19.39
C ARG A 92 14.86 -1.36 -18.78
N ARG A 93 15.85 -1.89 -19.52
CA ARG A 93 16.73 -2.94 -19.02
C ARG A 93 17.43 -2.47 -17.74
N ARG A 94 18.03 -1.28 -17.77
CA ARG A 94 18.70 -0.73 -16.60
C ARG A 94 17.75 -0.46 -15.43
N ALA A 95 16.55 0.08 -15.70
CA ALA A 95 15.54 0.28 -14.67
C ALA A 95 15.03 -1.05 -14.06
N SER A 96 14.99 -2.13 -14.83
CA SER A 96 14.59 -3.46 -14.33
C SER A 96 15.62 -4.09 -13.39
N GLU A 97 16.91 -3.80 -13.60
CA GLU A 97 18.00 -4.25 -12.73
C GLU A 97 17.87 -3.67 -11.32
N VAL A 98 17.37 -2.44 -11.19
CA VAL A 98 17.14 -1.77 -9.88
C VAL A 98 16.16 -2.56 -9.00
N TYR A 99 15.21 -3.29 -9.60
CA TYR A 99 14.26 -4.15 -8.89
C TYR A 99 14.65 -5.63 -8.87
N ALA A 100 15.79 -6.00 -9.44
CA ALA A 100 16.19 -7.40 -9.65
C ALA A 100 15.11 -8.24 -10.36
N VAL A 101 14.44 -7.67 -11.37
CA VAL A 101 13.42 -8.36 -12.18
C VAL A 101 13.78 -8.37 -13.67
N SER A 102 13.16 -9.27 -14.43
CA SER A 102 13.34 -9.29 -15.88
C SER A 102 12.74 -8.04 -16.55
N PRO A 103 13.28 -7.59 -17.70
CA PRO A 103 12.73 -6.45 -18.45
C PRO A 103 11.26 -6.63 -18.82
N GLU A 104 10.81 -7.86 -19.04
CA GLU A 104 9.42 -8.16 -19.38
C GLU A 104 8.48 -8.06 -18.16
N ARG A 105 8.92 -8.52 -16.99
CA ARG A 105 8.17 -8.33 -15.73
C ARG A 105 8.10 -6.86 -15.36
N PHE A 106 9.20 -6.13 -15.55
CA PHE A 106 9.27 -4.69 -15.36
C PHE A 106 8.26 -3.97 -16.26
N ARG A 107 8.26 -4.25 -17.57
CA ARG A 107 7.31 -3.67 -18.54
C ARG A 107 5.85 -3.85 -18.12
N LYS A 108 5.47 -5.05 -17.67
CA LYS A 108 4.08 -5.38 -17.33
C LYS A 108 3.58 -4.78 -16.01
N HIS A 109 4.48 -4.52 -15.06
CA HIS A 109 4.08 -4.17 -13.69
C HIS A 109 4.76 -2.89 -13.18
N HIS A 110 6.09 -2.84 -13.19
CA HIS A 110 6.85 -1.76 -12.57
C HIS A 110 6.89 -0.49 -13.42
N GLU A 111 6.99 -0.62 -14.75
CA GLU A 111 7.01 0.52 -15.67
C GLU A 111 5.69 1.30 -15.62
N ARG A 112 4.57 0.59 -15.56
CA ARG A 112 3.25 1.20 -15.39
C ARG A 112 3.14 1.93 -14.05
N MET A 113 3.60 1.30 -12.97
CA MET A 113 3.60 1.88 -11.63
C MET A 113 4.47 3.16 -11.55
N ILE A 114 5.66 3.15 -12.16
CA ILE A 114 6.55 4.33 -12.22
C ILE A 114 5.89 5.49 -12.97
N ILE A 115 5.24 5.21 -14.09
CA ILE A 115 4.57 6.25 -14.90
C ILE A 115 3.38 6.85 -14.15
N GLU A 116 2.56 6.01 -13.51
CA GLU A 116 1.44 6.46 -12.66
C GLU A 116 1.97 7.31 -11.49
N TYR A 117 3.02 6.86 -10.80
CA TYR A 117 3.64 7.60 -9.71
C TYR A 117 4.22 8.96 -10.14
N ALA A 118 4.91 9.01 -11.28
CA ALA A 118 5.46 10.26 -11.79
C ALA A 118 4.35 11.27 -12.17
N ALA A 119 3.20 10.80 -12.69
CA ALA A 119 2.05 11.64 -12.96
C ALA A 119 1.44 12.22 -11.66
N GLU A 120 1.29 11.39 -10.62
CA GLU A 120 0.83 11.80 -9.29
C GLU A 120 1.75 12.89 -8.70
N GLU A 121 3.06 12.69 -8.78
CA GLU A 121 4.05 13.63 -8.23
C GLU A 121 4.04 14.98 -8.96
N ILE A 122 3.83 14.98 -10.28
CA ILE A 122 3.66 16.21 -11.06
C ILE A 122 2.43 16.99 -10.60
N LEU A 123 1.29 16.32 -10.37
CA LEU A 123 0.07 16.97 -9.89
C LEU A 123 0.25 17.54 -8.48
N ARG A 124 0.90 16.78 -7.59
CA ARG A 124 1.24 17.22 -6.24
C ARG A 124 2.03 18.51 -6.24
N LEU A 125 3.05 18.60 -7.10
CA LEU A 125 3.86 19.80 -7.25
C LEU A 125 3.03 20.98 -7.78
N CYS A 126 2.16 20.75 -8.76
CA CYS A 126 1.32 21.79 -9.36
C CYS A 126 0.24 22.32 -8.40
N GLY A 127 -0.19 21.52 -7.42
CA GLY A 127 -1.28 21.82 -6.49
C GLY A 127 -0.88 22.51 -5.18
N GLY A 128 0.24 23.21 -5.13
CA GLY A 128 0.80 23.82 -3.91
C GLY A 128 0.02 24.98 -3.28
N GLN A 129 -1.22 24.76 -2.83
CA GLN A 129 -1.84 25.35 -1.63
C GLN A 129 -2.88 24.37 -1.06
N ALA A 130 -2.76 24.08 0.24
CA ALA A 130 -3.35 22.95 0.94
C ALA A 130 -4.87 22.77 0.78
N ARG A 131 -5.26 21.71 0.06
CA ARG A 131 -6.52 21.01 0.22
C ARG A 131 -6.17 19.53 0.42
N LEU A 132 -6.62 18.92 1.52
CA LEU A 132 -6.39 17.50 1.80
C LEU A 132 -6.84 16.70 0.55
N PRO A 133 -5.96 15.93 -0.12
CA PRO A 133 -6.39 15.02 -1.18
C PRO A 133 -7.06 13.84 -0.49
N THR A 134 -8.29 14.03 -0.04
CA THR A 134 -9.13 12.96 0.49
C THR A 134 -9.59 12.05 -0.65
N ASP A 135 -9.68 12.56 -1.88
CA ASP A 135 -10.10 11.79 -3.06
C ASP A 135 -9.00 10.94 -3.73
N GLU A 136 -7.71 11.30 -3.57
CA GLU A 136 -6.62 10.62 -4.27
C GLU A 136 -5.89 9.55 -3.42
N GLY A 137 -6.15 9.46 -2.12
CA GLY A 137 -5.44 8.54 -1.24
C GLY A 137 -3.99 8.99 -0.98
N LEU A 138 -3.21 8.13 -0.31
CA LEU A 138 -1.78 8.35 -0.11
C LEU A 138 -0.96 7.84 -1.31
N PRO A 139 0.25 8.36 -1.56
CA PRO A 139 1.20 7.70 -2.47
C PRO A 139 1.58 6.29 -1.97
N LEU A 140 1.89 5.38 -2.90
CA LEU A 140 2.28 4.02 -2.54
C LEU A 140 3.63 4.03 -1.80
N GLY A 141 3.74 3.27 -0.73
CA GLY A 141 4.92 3.22 0.13
C GLY A 141 4.92 4.26 1.26
N THR A 142 3.87 5.08 1.37
CA THR A 142 3.81 6.14 2.39
C THR A 142 2.87 5.79 3.54
N ARG A 143 3.09 6.47 4.66
CA ARG A 143 2.22 6.47 5.83
C ARG A 143 1.89 7.91 6.22
N ARG A 144 0.68 8.15 6.69
CA ARG A 144 0.23 9.45 7.20
C ARG A 144 -0.39 9.25 8.58
N ARG A 145 0.15 9.96 9.56
CA ARG A 145 -0.42 10.01 10.92
C ARG A 145 -1.50 11.08 10.98
N LEU A 146 -2.60 10.74 11.64
CA LEU A 146 -3.79 11.58 11.77
C LEU A 146 -4.20 11.64 13.25
N SER A 147 -4.52 12.82 13.73
CA SER A 147 -5.01 13.10 15.08
C SER A 147 -6.52 13.30 15.09
N LEU A 148 -7.21 12.68 16.05
CA LEU A 148 -8.65 12.74 16.24
C LEU A 148 -8.98 13.26 17.65
N GLY A 149 -10.02 14.09 17.75
CA GLY A 149 -10.46 14.66 19.01
C GLY A 149 -9.87 16.05 19.29
N PRO A 150 -10.22 16.65 20.46
CA PRO A 150 -9.77 17.99 20.79
C PRO A 150 -8.28 18.01 21.15
N PRO A 151 -7.59 19.16 20.93
CA PRO A 151 -6.19 19.33 21.34
C PRO A 151 -5.97 18.94 22.81
N GLY A 152 -4.92 18.16 23.07
CA GLY A 152 -4.57 17.66 24.41
C GLY A 152 -5.30 16.39 24.85
N ARG A 153 -6.24 15.87 24.05
CA ARG A 153 -6.85 14.52 24.20
C ARG A 153 -6.91 13.80 22.86
N GLU A 154 -5.89 14.04 22.04
CA GLU A 154 -5.83 13.52 20.68
C GLU A 154 -5.59 12.02 20.69
N ARG A 155 -6.33 11.32 19.83
CA ARG A 155 -6.16 9.90 19.53
C ARG A 155 -5.51 9.81 18.16
N HIS A 156 -4.52 8.94 18.00
CA HIS A 156 -3.75 8.88 16.77
C HIS A 156 -4.03 7.59 16.00
N VAL A 157 -4.16 7.73 14.68
CA VAL A 157 -4.24 6.61 13.75
C VAL A 157 -3.30 6.88 12.58
N THR A 158 -2.52 5.88 12.19
CA THR A 158 -1.63 5.99 11.04
C THR A 158 -2.18 5.20 9.86
N VAL A 159 -2.48 5.88 8.75
CA VAL A 159 -2.91 5.22 7.51
C VAL A 159 -1.67 4.90 6.68
N CYS A 160 -1.51 3.64 6.29
CA CYS A 160 -0.43 3.14 5.45
C CYS A 160 -0.99 2.72 4.10
N ARG A 161 -0.41 3.20 2.99
CA ARG A 161 -0.69 2.66 1.66
C ARG A 161 0.53 1.93 1.13
N MET A 162 0.59 0.61 1.32
CA MET A 162 1.72 -0.19 0.87
C MET A 162 1.37 -1.68 0.76
N PRO A 163 2.14 -2.46 0.00
CA PRO A 163 2.07 -3.92 0.09
C PRO A 163 2.51 -4.39 1.48
N VAL A 164 1.93 -5.49 1.97
CA VAL A 164 2.23 -6.04 3.29
C VAL A 164 3.72 -6.40 3.47
N GLN A 165 4.39 -6.76 2.37
CA GLN A 165 5.83 -7.06 2.34
C GLN A 165 6.72 -5.86 2.70
N ALA A 166 6.21 -4.65 2.53
CA ALA A 166 6.94 -3.40 2.81
C ALA A 166 6.73 -2.89 4.24
N LEU A 167 5.87 -3.51 5.04
CA LEU A 167 5.68 -3.12 6.43
C LEU A 167 6.93 -3.41 7.26
N ARG A 168 7.24 -2.48 8.16
CA ARG A 168 8.41 -2.48 9.04
C ARG A 168 8.01 -1.86 10.37
N ASP A 169 8.66 -2.28 11.45
CA ASP A 169 8.62 -1.62 12.76
C ASP A 169 7.21 -1.54 13.38
N MET A 170 6.46 -2.64 13.32
CA MET A 170 5.13 -2.78 13.91
C MET A 170 5.07 -4.11 14.63
N ASP A 171 4.42 -4.22 15.78
CA ASP A 171 4.50 -5.42 16.59
C ASP A 171 3.53 -6.51 16.14
N ILE A 172 2.30 -6.10 15.84
CA ILE A 172 1.20 -7.00 15.49
C ILE A 172 0.65 -6.61 14.13
N LEU A 173 0.55 -7.58 13.23
CA LEU A 173 -0.16 -7.42 11.97
C LEU A 173 -1.39 -8.33 11.92
N VAL A 174 -2.55 -7.75 11.64
CA VAL A 174 -3.80 -8.49 11.51
C VAL A 174 -4.01 -8.89 10.05
N SER A 175 -4.35 -10.15 9.80
CA SER A 175 -4.78 -10.68 8.51
C SER A 175 -6.29 -10.89 8.49
N SER A 176 -6.92 -10.68 7.33
CA SER A 176 -8.30 -11.09 7.09
C SER A 176 -8.28 -12.50 6.49
N GLU A 177 -8.71 -13.46 7.29
CA GLU A 177 -8.82 -14.86 6.89
C GLU A 177 -10.27 -15.30 6.81
N ASN A 178 -10.49 -16.41 6.11
CA ASN A 178 -11.80 -17.03 6.08
C ASN A 178 -12.13 -17.75 7.39
N VAL A 179 -13.40 -18.09 7.60
CA VAL A 179 -13.86 -18.78 8.82
C VAL A 179 -13.31 -20.19 9.00
N TYR A 180 -12.60 -20.76 8.03
CA TYR A 180 -11.85 -22.02 8.22
C TYR A 180 -10.38 -21.78 8.60
N LEU A 181 -9.97 -20.52 8.74
CA LEU A 181 -8.59 -20.11 8.99
C LEU A 181 -7.59 -20.67 7.96
N GLU A 182 -8.06 -20.90 6.74
CA GLU A 182 -7.24 -21.42 5.65
C GLU A 182 -6.64 -20.26 4.84
N MET A 183 -5.32 -20.06 4.92
CA MET A 183 -4.70 -18.96 4.19
C MET A 183 -4.75 -19.18 2.68
N SER A 184 -4.86 -18.08 1.95
CA SER A 184 -4.87 -18.10 0.49
C SER A 184 -3.55 -18.65 -0.08
N LYS A 185 -3.63 -19.26 -1.28
CA LYS A 185 -2.44 -19.77 -1.97
C LYS A 185 -1.43 -18.64 -2.21
N THR A 186 -0.16 -18.88 -1.91
CA THR A 186 0.94 -17.88 -1.90
C THR A 186 1.11 -17.09 -3.20
N PHE A 187 0.70 -17.63 -4.34
CA PHE A 187 0.78 -16.98 -5.66
C PHE A 187 -0.46 -16.15 -6.03
N LYS A 188 -1.44 -16.00 -5.14
CA LYS A 188 -2.60 -15.12 -5.33
C LYS A 188 -2.28 -13.69 -4.87
N SER A 189 -3.07 -12.74 -5.34
CA SER A 189 -2.89 -11.31 -5.07
C SER A 189 -3.65 -10.78 -3.83
N SER A 190 -4.14 -11.68 -2.96
CA SER A 190 -4.84 -11.29 -1.74
C SER A 190 -3.86 -10.87 -0.64
N LEU A 191 -4.37 -10.20 0.39
CA LEU A 191 -3.58 -9.90 1.60
C LEU A 191 -3.06 -11.18 2.25
N SER A 192 -3.95 -12.14 2.51
CA SER A 192 -3.62 -13.46 3.07
C SER A 192 -2.51 -14.17 2.29
N ALA A 193 -2.60 -14.22 0.94
CA ALA A 193 -1.56 -14.83 0.11
C ALA A 193 -0.22 -14.10 0.19
N SER A 194 -0.27 -12.77 0.14
CA SER A 194 0.91 -11.90 0.21
C SER A 194 1.62 -12.04 1.56
N LEU A 195 0.84 -12.11 2.64
CA LEU A 195 1.31 -12.28 4.00
C LEU A 195 1.92 -13.68 4.22
N ARG A 196 1.20 -14.74 3.82
CA ARG A 196 1.71 -16.11 3.84
C ARG A 196 3.04 -16.23 3.11
N SER A 197 3.14 -15.66 1.91
CA SER A 197 4.38 -15.69 1.14
C SER A 197 5.50 -14.87 1.78
N ALA A 198 5.20 -13.80 2.51
CA ALA A 198 6.18 -12.92 3.13
C ALA A 198 6.74 -13.49 4.44
N ALA A 199 5.93 -14.23 5.19
CA ALA A 199 6.33 -14.88 6.43
C ALA A 199 6.98 -16.25 6.22
N ALA A 200 6.81 -16.84 5.03
CA ALA A 200 7.39 -18.14 4.69
C ALA A 200 8.93 -18.13 4.71
N ARG A 201 9.53 -19.18 5.26
CA ARG A 201 10.98 -19.39 5.22
C ARG A 201 11.37 -20.04 3.91
N ARG A 202 12.40 -19.49 3.27
CA ARG A 202 12.95 -20.00 2.01
C ARG A 202 14.46 -20.21 2.12
N ASN A 203 14.99 -21.14 1.34
CA ASN A 203 16.44 -21.28 1.19
C ASN A 203 16.99 -20.25 0.19
N ASP A 204 18.31 -20.26 -0.01
CA ASP A 204 19.03 -19.31 -0.87
C ASP A 204 18.61 -19.38 -2.35
N VAL A 205 18.09 -20.53 -2.80
CA VAL A 205 17.56 -20.72 -4.15
C VAL A 205 16.06 -20.42 -4.27
N GLY A 206 15.42 -19.99 -3.17
CA GLY A 206 14.03 -19.53 -3.12
C GLY A 206 13.00 -20.65 -2.91
N GLU A 207 13.41 -21.89 -2.67
CA GLU A 207 12.51 -23.00 -2.34
C GLU A 207 11.86 -22.78 -0.97
N LEU A 208 10.59 -23.18 -0.85
CA LEU A 208 9.84 -23.08 0.40
C LEU A 208 10.35 -24.15 1.38
N ILE A 209 11.07 -23.73 2.41
CA ILE A 209 11.47 -24.60 3.54
C ILE A 209 10.28 -24.75 4.48
N ASP A 210 9.60 -23.63 4.77
CA ASP A 210 8.58 -23.59 5.80
C ASP A 210 7.46 -22.59 5.48
N ASP A 211 6.23 -23.10 5.42
CA ASP A 211 5.02 -22.30 5.35
C ASP A 211 4.52 -21.96 6.77
N VAL A 212 5.30 -21.12 7.45
CA VAL A 212 5.22 -20.89 8.90
C VAL A 212 3.78 -20.62 9.37
N LEU A 213 3.11 -19.64 8.74
CA LEU A 213 1.78 -19.21 9.17
C LEU A 213 0.72 -20.28 8.93
N GLN A 214 0.74 -20.94 7.77
CA GLN A 214 -0.23 -21.99 7.46
C GLN A 214 -0.06 -23.20 8.38
N ARG A 215 1.18 -23.63 8.64
CA ARG A 215 1.44 -24.73 9.56
C ARG A 215 0.93 -24.41 10.95
N GLU A 216 1.27 -23.24 11.49
CA GLU A 216 0.85 -22.87 12.85
C GLU A 216 -0.67 -22.72 12.98
N LEU A 217 -1.36 -22.26 11.92
CA LEU A 217 -2.83 -22.26 11.88
C LEU A 217 -3.42 -23.67 11.84
N HIS A 218 -2.82 -24.60 11.10
CA HIS A 218 -3.24 -26.01 11.11
C HIS A 218 -3.01 -26.65 12.47
N ASP A 219 -1.86 -26.40 13.10
CA ASP A 219 -1.56 -26.88 14.45
C ASP A 219 -2.56 -26.34 15.48
N TRP A 220 -2.89 -25.04 15.38
CA TRP A 220 -3.93 -24.42 16.22
C TRP A 220 -5.29 -25.07 15.99
N SER A 221 -5.72 -25.23 14.73
CA SER A 221 -7.00 -25.84 14.39
C SER A 221 -7.11 -27.27 14.92
N ARG A 222 -6.04 -28.06 14.83
CA ARG A 222 -5.98 -29.41 15.42
C ARG A 222 -6.10 -29.39 16.93
N ALA A 223 -5.29 -28.55 17.59
CA ALA A 223 -5.29 -28.43 19.05
C ALA A 223 -6.65 -28.00 19.63
N HIS A 224 -7.47 -27.29 18.84
CA HIS A 224 -8.78 -26.80 19.26
C HIS A 224 -9.96 -27.60 18.67
N GLY A 225 -9.71 -28.73 18.00
CA GLY A 225 -10.74 -29.57 17.41
C GLY A 225 -11.54 -28.87 16.29
N ARG A 226 -10.88 -28.01 15.52
CA ARG A 226 -11.45 -27.20 14.42
C ARG A 226 -10.91 -27.56 13.04
N GLU A 227 -10.15 -28.64 12.92
CA GLU A 227 -9.69 -29.12 11.61
C GLU A 227 -10.89 -29.40 10.69
N GLY A 228 -10.94 -28.70 9.55
CA GLY A 228 -12.06 -28.79 8.59
C GLY A 228 -13.37 -28.11 9.02
N LEU A 229 -13.43 -27.46 10.18
CA LEU A 229 -14.63 -26.81 10.69
C LEU A 229 -14.49 -25.29 10.69
N ALA A 230 -15.59 -24.60 10.43
CA ALA A 230 -15.64 -23.16 10.56
C ALA A 230 -15.56 -22.75 12.05
N VAL A 231 -14.77 -21.72 12.33
CA VAL A 231 -14.83 -20.95 13.58
C VAL A 231 -15.90 -19.86 13.46
N ALA A 232 -16.28 -19.28 14.60
CA ALA A 232 -17.23 -18.19 14.61
C ALA A 232 -16.62 -16.93 13.95
N PRO A 233 -17.40 -16.17 13.16
CA PRO A 233 -16.96 -14.87 12.65
C PRO A 233 -16.55 -13.94 13.79
N GLY A 234 -15.34 -13.40 13.69
CA GLY A 234 -14.70 -12.59 14.73
C GLY A 234 -13.67 -13.33 15.58
N THR A 235 -13.52 -14.66 15.43
CA THR A 235 -12.41 -15.40 16.06
C THR A 235 -11.07 -14.86 15.55
N VAL A 236 -10.14 -14.62 16.47
CA VAL A 236 -8.77 -14.19 16.17
C VAL A 236 -7.80 -15.23 16.69
N VAL A 237 -6.91 -15.70 15.82
CA VAL A 237 -5.87 -16.69 16.16
C VAL A 237 -4.51 -16.06 15.94
N ALA A 238 -3.61 -16.19 16.91
CA ALA A 238 -2.27 -15.64 16.79
C ALA A 238 -1.25 -16.72 16.41
N THR A 239 -0.38 -16.38 15.47
CA THR A 239 0.82 -17.15 15.10
C THR A 239 2.06 -16.33 15.38
N SER A 240 3.24 -16.95 15.26
CA SER A 240 4.50 -16.26 15.03
C SER A 240 4.45 -15.46 13.72
N SER A 241 5.49 -14.68 13.46
CA SER A 241 5.61 -13.86 12.25
C SER A 241 6.50 -14.45 11.16
N GLY A 242 7.12 -15.61 11.40
CA GLY A 242 8.07 -16.21 10.46
C GLY A 242 9.18 -15.23 10.06
N GLU A 243 9.47 -15.13 8.76
CA GLU A 243 10.51 -14.22 8.24
C GLU A 243 10.20 -12.72 8.49
N LEU A 244 8.95 -12.35 8.75
CA LEU A 244 8.59 -10.97 9.09
C LEU A 244 9.15 -10.53 10.46
N ALA A 245 9.61 -11.46 11.30
CA ALA A 245 10.37 -11.13 12.52
C ALA A 245 11.57 -10.22 12.25
N ARG A 246 12.23 -10.41 11.09
CA ARG A 246 13.40 -9.60 10.67
C ARG A 246 13.07 -8.14 10.39
N THR A 247 11.78 -7.85 10.28
CA THR A 247 11.24 -6.54 9.91
C THR A 247 10.58 -5.81 11.07
N GLY A 248 10.72 -6.34 12.28
CA GLY A 248 10.10 -5.79 13.49
C GLY A 248 8.69 -6.33 13.76
N ILE A 249 8.11 -7.14 12.86
CA ILE A 249 6.80 -7.77 13.06
C ILE A 249 6.92 -8.98 13.96
N ARG A 250 6.27 -8.93 15.12
CA ARG A 250 6.45 -9.93 16.18
C ARG A 250 5.33 -10.96 16.21
N ARG A 251 4.12 -10.56 15.84
CA ARG A 251 2.94 -11.45 15.79
C ARG A 251 2.07 -11.19 14.57
N ILE A 252 1.44 -12.27 14.11
CA ILE A 252 0.39 -12.21 13.10
C ILE A 252 -0.91 -12.69 13.73
N TYR A 253 -1.95 -11.87 13.65
CA TYR A 253 -3.29 -12.19 14.15
C TYR A 253 -4.22 -12.46 12.97
N HIS A 254 -4.72 -13.68 12.87
CA HIS A 254 -5.60 -14.13 11.80
C HIS A 254 -7.05 -13.96 12.24
N ALA A 255 -7.71 -12.94 11.72
CA ALA A 255 -9.10 -12.64 12.01
C ALA A 255 -10.03 -13.34 11.02
N ALA A 256 -10.80 -14.31 11.52
CA ALA A 256 -11.84 -15.01 10.78
C ALA A 256 -13.02 -14.08 10.49
N THR A 257 -13.01 -13.46 9.31
CA THR A 257 -13.96 -12.40 8.93
C THR A 257 -14.63 -12.67 7.59
N ALA A 258 -14.05 -13.54 6.76
CA ALA A 258 -14.55 -13.87 5.44
C ALA A 258 -15.28 -15.22 5.46
N ILE A 259 -16.56 -15.24 5.08
CA ILE A 259 -17.37 -16.46 5.00
C ILE A 259 -17.38 -16.88 3.52
N PRO A 260 -16.76 -18.02 3.14
CA PRO A 260 -16.69 -18.41 1.74
C PRO A 260 -18.08 -18.70 1.18
N ARG A 261 -18.39 -18.16 0.00
CA ARG A 261 -19.58 -18.53 -0.76
C ARG A 261 -19.33 -19.83 -1.52
N THR A 262 -20.11 -20.85 -1.20
CA THR A 262 -19.96 -22.20 -1.76
C THR A 262 -19.94 -22.17 -3.29
N HIS A 263 -19.02 -22.93 -3.90
CA HIS A 263 -18.80 -23.00 -5.35
C HIS A 263 -18.30 -21.70 -6.04
N THR A 264 -17.89 -20.69 -5.27
CA THR A 264 -17.31 -19.45 -5.82
C THR A 264 -15.90 -19.19 -5.25
N ASN A 265 -15.22 -18.15 -5.76
CA ASN A 265 -13.99 -17.62 -5.14
C ASN A 265 -14.28 -16.40 -4.25
N ASP A 266 -15.56 -16.12 -3.98
CA ASP A 266 -16.01 -14.94 -3.28
C ASP A 266 -16.33 -15.25 -1.82
N TYR A 267 -16.47 -14.18 -1.05
CA TYR A 267 -16.75 -14.24 0.38
C TYR A 267 -17.87 -13.28 0.75
N ASP A 268 -18.68 -13.67 1.70
CA ASP A 268 -19.52 -12.77 2.49
C ASP A 268 -18.73 -12.26 3.70
N VAL A 269 -19.15 -11.13 4.24
CA VAL A 269 -18.60 -10.57 5.47
C VAL A 269 -19.73 -10.17 6.39
N GLU A 270 -19.72 -10.70 7.61
CA GLU A 270 -20.68 -10.32 8.65
C GLU A 270 -20.17 -9.05 9.37
N PRO A 271 -20.93 -7.94 9.40
CA PRO A 271 -20.49 -6.68 10.03
C PRO A 271 -20.10 -6.83 11.50
N THR A 272 -20.92 -7.54 12.28
CA THR A 272 -20.66 -7.83 13.70
C THR A 272 -19.43 -8.71 13.89
N GLY A 273 -19.13 -9.60 12.93
CA GLY A 273 -17.91 -10.40 12.89
C GLY A 273 -16.65 -9.54 12.78
N VAL A 274 -16.68 -8.48 11.97
CA VAL A 274 -15.56 -7.52 11.86
C VAL A 274 -15.36 -6.76 13.18
N VAL A 275 -16.44 -6.24 13.78
CA VAL A 275 -16.35 -5.52 15.07
C VAL A 275 -15.78 -6.43 16.17
N ARG A 276 -16.28 -7.68 16.25
CA ARG A 276 -15.76 -8.69 17.18
C ARG A 276 -14.30 -9.02 16.93
N ALA A 277 -13.87 -9.16 15.67
CA ALA A 277 -12.48 -9.43 15.33
C ALA A 277 -11.53 -8.33 15.83
N VAL A 278 -11.92 -7.07 15.69
CA VAL A 278 -11.09 -5.94 16.19
C VAL A 278 -10.98 -6.00 17.71
N GLY A 279 -12.10 -6.13 18.43
CA GLY A 279 -12.09 -6.26 19.89
C GLY A 279 -11.27 -7.45 20.38
N ASN A 280 -11.44 -8.62 19.76
CA ASN A 280 -10.68 -9.83 20.10
C ASN A 280 -9.18 -9.68 19.80
N ALA A 281 -8.80 -8.95 18.75
CA ALA A 281 -7.41 -8.67 18.45
C ALA A 281 -6.76 -7.79 19.54
N PHE A 282 -7.43 -6.74 20.02
CA PHE A 282 -6.93 -5.93 21.13
C PHE A 282 -6.89 -6.69 22.46
N HIS A 283 -7.93 -7.49 22.74
CA HIS A 283 -7.96 -8.36 23.91
C HIS A 283 -6.74 -9.30 23.93
N LEU A 284 -6.48 -9.98 22.81
CA LEU A 284 -5.34 -10.87 22.67
C LEU A 284 -4.00 -10.13 22.76
N ALA A 285 -3.89 -8.95 22.13
CA ALA A 285 -2.74 -8.06 22.25
C ALA A 285 -2.44 -7.69 23.71
N GLY A 286 -3.47 -7.36 24.50
CA GLY A 286 -3.33 -7.08 25.92
C GLY A 286 -2.85 -8.29 26.73
N GLN A 287 -3.38 -9.48 26.46
CA GLN A 287 -3.00 -10.72 27.16
C GLN A 287 -1.54 -11.14 26.94
N GLU A 288 -1.00 -10.81 25.77
CA GLU A 288 0.36 -11.21 25.38
C GLU A 288 1.37 -10.05 25.49
N ARG A 289 0.91 -8.82 25.72
CA ARG A 289 1.70 -7.59 25.71
C ARG A 289 3.02 -7.71 26.45
N ASP A 290 2.94 -8.13 27.70
CA ASP A 290 4.08 -8.16 28.64
C ASP A 290 4.91 -9.45 28.52
N ARG A 291 4.51 -10.39 27.64
CA ARG A 291 5.31 -11.57 27.31
C ARG A 291 6.47 -11.24 26.38
N PHE A 292 6.49 -10.05 25.80
CA PHE A 292 7.54 -9.56 24.91
C PHE A 292 8.39 -8.49 25.57
N ALA A 293 9.67 -8.46 25.22
CA ALA A 293 10.61 -7.40 25.60
C ALA A 293 11.17 -6.74 24.32
N PRO A 294 10.90 -5.44 24.05
CA PRO A 294 9.98 -4.56 24.80
C PRO A 294 8.52 -5.03 24.73
N PRO A 295 7.59 -4.55 25.57
CA PRO A 295 6.17 -4.93 25.45
C PRO A 295 5.59 -4.60 24.07
N LEU A 296 4.53 -5.31 23.65
CA LEU A 296 3.79 -4.96 22.43
C LEU A 296 3.15 -3.58 22.58
N ARG A 297 3.20 -2.75 21.53
CA ARG A 297 2.71 -1.35 21.53
C ARG A 297 1.98 -0.97 20.26
N SER A 298 2.16 -1.69 19.16
CA SER A 298 1.54 -1.35 17.86
C SER A 298 0.74 -2.48 17.24
N ILE A 299 -0.37 -2.13 16.58
CA ILE A 299 -1.22 -3.08 15.86
C ILE A 299 -1.68 -2.51 14.51
N CYS A 300 -1.59 -3.34 13.48
CA CYS A 300 -1.96 -2.98 12.11
C CYS A 300 -3.17 -3.76 11.63
N PHE A 301 -4.23 -3.06 11.23
CA PHE A 301 -5.44 -3.64 10.68
C PHE A 301 -5.55 -3.41 9.17
N PRO A 302 -6.00 -4.41 8.40
CA PRO A 302 -6.43 -4.21 7.03
C PRO A 302 -7.88 -3.74 6.97
N LEU A 303 -8.33 -3.34 5.77
CA LEU A 303 -9.77 -3.26 5.49
C LEU A 303 -10.34 -4.67 5.26
N PHE A 304 -11.23 -5.09 6.16
CA PHE A 304 -11.90 -6.40 6.08
C PHE A 304 -12.94 -6.42 4.96
N GLY A 305 -12.89 -7.41 4.08
CA GLY A 305 -13.89 -7.56 3.01
C GLY A 305 -13.77 -6.64 1.80
N ALA A 306 -12.97 -5.57 1.85
CA ALA A 306 -12.78 -4.63 0.73
C ALA A 306 -11.97 -5.22 -0.46
N GLY A 307 -11.56 -6.49 -0.36
CA GLY A 307 -10.95 -7.26 -1.44
C GLY A 307 -11.99 -8.16 -2.11
N ARG A 308 -11.81 -9.49 -1.99
CA ARG A 308 -12.74 -10.48 -2.56
C ARG A 308 -14.08 -10.61 -1.83
N GLY A 309 -14.25 -9.95 -0.69
CA GLY A 309 -15.54 -9.85 -0.01
C GLY A 309 -16.50 -8.89 -0.72
N GLY A 310 -15.99 -8.07 -1.65
CA GLY A 310 -16.80 -7.15 -2.44
C GLY A 310 -17.40 -5.97 -1.65
N LEU A 311 -17.00 -5.77 -0.40
CA LEU A 311 -17.45 -4.61 0.37
C LEU A 311 -16.89 -3.33 -0.22
N ASP A 312 -17.72 -2.30 -0.29
CA ASP A 312 -17.26 -0.94 -0.50
C ASP A 312 -16.22 -0.56 0.57
N PRO A 313 -15.07 0.06 0.21
CA PRO A 313 -14.04 0.39 1.18
C PRO A 313 -14.48 1.32 2.32
N GLY A 314 -15.42 2.25 2.08
CA GLY A 314 -15.97 3.11 3.13
C GLY A 314 -16.83 2.30 4.12
N THR A 315 -17.62 1.37 3.61
CA THR A 315 -18.41 0.44 4.43
C THR A 315 -17.52 -0.50 5.25
N SER A 316 -16.47 -1.06 4.61
CA SER A 316 -15.44 -1.86 5.30
C SER A 316 -14.75 -1.08 6.42
N PHE A 317 -14.40 0.17 6.15
CA PHE A 317 -13.83 1.07 7.15
C PHE A 317 -14.82 1.34 8.29
N ALA A 318 -16.11 1.58 8.02
CA ALA A 318 -17.10 1.82 9.06
C ALA A 318 -17.23 0.65 10.05
N TYR A 319 -17.21 -0.60 9.57
CA TYR A 319 -17.22 -1.77 10.44
C TYR A 319 -15.93 -1.92 11.25
N LEU A 320 -14.78 -1.67 10.63
CA LEU A 320 -13.49 -1.65 11.32
C LEU A 320 -13.47 -0.57 12.42
N TRP A 321 -13.92 0.64 12.07
CA TRP A 321 -13.94 1.80 12.95
C TRP A 321 -14.81 1.57 14.18
N ALA A 322 -15.99 0.97 14.02
CA ALA A 322 -16.88 0.66 15.13
C ALA A 322 -16.24 -0.25 16.21
N GLY A 323 -15.34 -1.16 15.81
CA GLY A 323 -14.55 -1.96 16.76
C GLY A 323 -13.30 -1.25 17.28
N LEU A 324 -12.73 -0.36 16.48
CA LEU A 324 -11.47 0.32 16.76
C LEU A 324 -11.64 1.52 17.69
N GLU A 325 -12.67 2.34 17.50
CA GLU A 325 -12.85 3.61 18.20
C GLU A 325 -12.78 3.49 19.73
N PRO A 326 -13.39 2.46 20.38
CA PRO A 326 -13.29 2.28 21.83
C PRO A 326 -11.88 1.93 22.32
N GLN A 327 -11.00 1.45 21.44
CA GLN A 327 -9.66 0.94 21.77
C GLN A 327 -8.57 2.01 21.61
N LEU A 328 -8.89 3.14 20.97
CA LEU A 328 -7.92 4.20 20.66
C LEU A 328 -7.41 4.97 21.90
N SER A 329 -8.02 4.78 23.07
CA SER A 329 -7.56 5.37 24.34
C SER A 329 -6.43 4.59 25.02
N ASP A 330 -6.15 3.35 24.58
CA ASP A 330 -5.45 2.36 25.40
C ASP A 330 -3.92 2.34 25.19
N GLY A 331 -3.37 3.46 24.72
CA GLY A 331 -1.92 3.65 24.50
C GLY A 331 -1.32 2.76 23.42
N TRP A 332 -2.15 2.23 22.51
CA TRP A 332 -1.72 1.48 21.33
C TRP A 332 -1.45 2.42 20.16
N GLU A 333 -0.36 2.16 19.43
CA GLU A 333 -0.15 2.74 18.12
C GLU A 333 -0.93 1.94 17.07
N VAL A 334 -1.96 2.57 16.50
CA VAL A 334 -2.85 1.90 15.55
C VAL A 334 -2.50 2.30 14.12
N TYR A 335 -2.40 1.28 13.27
CA TYR A 335 -2.12 1.44 11.85
C TYR A 335 -3.23 0.83 10.99
N LEU A 336 -3.59 1.50 9.91
CA LEU A 336 -4.57 1.04 8.92
C LEU A 336 -3.87 0.76 7.60
N LEU A 337 -3.80 -0.51 7.21
CA LEU A 337 -3.18 -0.95 5.98
C LEU A 337 -4.18 -0.92 4.82
N THR A 338 -3.83 -0.18 3.78
CA THR A 338 -4.53 -0.18 2.50
C THR A 338 -3.54 -0.51 1.38
N ARG A 339 -4.02 -1.19 0.34
CA ARG A 339 -3.20 -1.51 -0.85
C ARG A 339 -3.60 -0.68 -2.07
N SER A 340 -4.90 -0.47 -2.26
CA SER A 340 -5.42 0.25 -3.42
C SER A 340 -5.57 1.74 -3.11
N THR A 341 -5.47 2.58 -4.15
CA THR A 341 -5.74 4.01 -4.06
C THR A 341 -7.16 4.26 -3.56
N ALA A 342 -8.15 3.55 -4.12
CA ALA A 342 -9.55 3.70 -3.76
C ALA A 342 -9.81 3.40 -2.27
N SER A 343 -9.23 2.32 -1.75
CA SER A 343 -9.33 1.98 -0.33
C SER A 343 -8.67 3.01 0.56
N CYS A 344 -7.49 3.50 0.18
CA CYS A 344 -6.77 4.52 0.93
C CYS A 344 -7.55 5.84 0.97
N ALA A 345 -8.04 6.30 -0.18
CA ALA A 345 -8.88 7.49 -0.30
C ALA A 345 -10.15 7.38 0.55
N ALA A 346 -10.83 6.23 0.51
CA ALA A 346 -12.02 6.00 1.33
C ALA A 346 -11.72 6.11 2.83
N VAL A 347 -10.63 5.50 3.30
CA VAL A 347 -10.21 5.61 4.71
C VAL A 347 -9.89 7.05 5.09
N LEU A 348 -9.14 7.78 4.25
CA LEU A 348 -8.80 9.18 4.52
C LEU A 348 -10.04 10.09 4.54
N ARG A 349 -10.98 9.90 3.59
CA ARG A 349 -12.28 10.60 3.60
C ARG A 349 -13.02 10.34 4.90
N SER A 350 -13.24 9.07 5.24
CA SER A 350 -14.01 8.72 6.44
C SER A 350 -13.34 9.23 7.72
N LEU A 351 -12.01 9.21 7.82
CA LEU A 351 -11.30 9.81 8.95
C LEU A 351 -11.45 11.34 8.98
N THR A 352 -11.43 11.99 7.83
CA THR A 352 -11.65 13.45 7.74
C THR A 352 -13.08 13.82 8.17
N ASP A 353 -14.08 13.02 7.77
CA ASP A 353 -15.49 13.20 8.18
C ASP A 353 -15.65 13.01 9.70
N LEU A 354 -14.83 12.16 10.31
CA LEU A 354 -14.72 11.99 11.76
C LEU A 354 -13.90 13.10 12.46
N GLY A 355 -13.46 14.12 11.72
CA GLY A 355 -12.73 15.27 12.25
C GLY A 355 -11.23 15.06 12.42
N ALA A 356 -10.65 14.03 11.78
CA ALA A 356 -9.22 13.78 11.81
C ALA A 356 -8.42 14.90 11.12
N ARG A 357 -7.28 15.26 11.70
CA ARG A 357 -6.37 16.28 11.18
C ARG A 357 -4.99 15.67 10.92
N PRO A 358 -4.30 16.05 9.84
CA PRO A 358 -2.90 15.66 9.66
C PRO A 358 -2.03 16.25 10.76
N GLU A 359 -1.04 15.47 11.20
CA GLU A 359 0.09 15.98 11.98
C GLU A 359 1.12 16.68 11.10
#